data_AF-A0AAE1MAF5-F1
#
_entry.id   AF-A0AAE1MAF5-F1
#
_cell.length_a   1.000
_cell.length_b   1.000
_cell.length_c   1.000
_cell.angle_alpha   90.00
_cell.angle_beta   90.00
_cell.angle_gamma   90.00
#
_symmetry.space_group_name_H-M   'P 1'
#
loop_
_entity.id
_entity.type
_entity.pdbx_description
1 polymer ?
#
loop_
_entity_poly.entity_id
_entity_poly.type
_entity_poly.pdbx_seq_one_letter_code
_entity_poly.pdbx_strand_id
1 'polypeptide(L)'
;MASKILIFIVVFLTSFFLPLFVPNSYSSQIIVSAATDFTDNDLIEFALNLEYLEAEFFLIGSSGYGLDVVSPDLAQGGPSPIGGTLAQLDPLTKDIIFQFLIVLPDFSLGPYRFFPPFY
;
A
#
# COMPACT_ATOMS: atom_id res chain seq x y z
N MET A 1 -10.36 1.61 -57.49
CA MET A 1 -10.55 0.25 -56.93
C MET A 1 -9.29 -0.25 -56.21
N ALA A 2 -8.10 -0.15 -56.82
CA ALA A 2 -6.82 -0.59 -56.23
C ALA A 2 -6.44 0.06 -54.88
N SER A 3 -6.67 1.36 -54.69
CA SER A 3 -6.34 2.05 -53.43
C SER A 3 -7.13 1.54 -52.21
N LYS A 4 -8.39 1.13 -52.38
CA LYS A 4 -9.23 0.58 -51.30
C LYS A 4 -8.72 -0.81 -50.85
N ILE A 5 -8.24 -1.60 -51.80
CA ILE A 5 -7.65 -2.92 -51.54
C ILE A 5 -6.33 -2.78 -50.76
N LEU A 6 -5.50 -1.80 -51.13
CA LEU A 6 -4.24 -1.55 -50.42
C LEU A 6 -4.46 -1.13 -48.97
N ILE A 7 -5.42 -0.23 -48.70
CA ILE A 7 -5.78 0.17 -47.34
C ILE A 7 -6.25 -1.03 -46.52
N PHE A 8 -7.08 -1.89 -47.12
CA PHE A 8 -7.58 -3.10 -46.44
C PHE A 8 -6.43 -4.05 -46.07
N ILE A 9 -5.48 -4.26 -46.98
CA ILE A 9 -4.30 -5.09 -46.72
C ILE A 9 -3.43 -4.49 -45.62
N VAL A 10 -3.17 -3.17 -45.66
CA VAL A 10 -2.36 -2.51 -44.62
C VAL A 10 -3.02 -2.63 -43.26
N VAL A 11 -4.33 -2.36 -43.14
CA VAL A 11 -5.07 -2.49 -41.87
C VAL A 11 -5.08 -3.94 -41.37
N PHE A 12 -5.22 -4.90 -42.28
CA PHE A 12 -5.21 -6.32 -41.93
C PHE A 12 -3.83 -6.75 -41.41
N LEU A 13 -2.75 -6.36 -42.10
CA LEU A 13 -1.38 -6.66 -41.69
C LEU A 13 -1.03 -5.97 -40.37
N THR A 14 -1.36 -4.70 -40.20
CA THR A 14 -1.05 -4.01 -38.94
C THR A 14 -1.80 -4.65 -37.77
N SER A 15 -3.09 -4.96 -37.91
CA SER A 15 -3.87 -5.61 -36.86
C SER A 15 -3.33 -7.00 -36.48
N PHE A 16 -2.83 -7.76 -37.47
CA PHE A 16 -2.30 -9.10 -37.23
C PHE A 16 -0.90 -9.10 -36.62
N PHE A 17 -0.03 -8.16 -37.03
CA PHE A 17 1.37 -8.12 -36.60
C PHE A 17 1.64 -7.18 -35.42
N LEU A 18 0.82 -6.15 -35.17
CA LEU A 18 0.96 -5.27 -34.00
C LEU A 18 1.02 -6.03 -32.66
N PRO A 19 0.19 -7.06 -32.41
CA PRO A 19 0.22 -7.82 -31.16
C PRO A 19 1.52 -8.62 -30.97
N LEU A 20 2.25 -8.96 -32.03
CA LEU A 20 3.54 -9.66 -31.93
C LEU A 20 4.67 -8.75 -31.42
N PHE A 21 4.54 -7.43 -31.60
CA PHE A 21 5.56 -6.45 -31.16
C PHE A 21 5.22 -5.80 -29.81
N VAL A 22 4.03 -6.05 -29.26
CA VAL A 22 3.73 -5.68 -27.87
C VAL A 22 4.47 -6.70 -27.00
N PRO A 23 5.49 -6.30 -26.21
CA PRO A 23 6.09 -7.21 -25.27
C PRO A 23 4.99 -7.76 -24.37
N ASN A 24 4.87 -9.09 -24.29
CA ASN A 24 4.01 -9.75 -23.30
C ASN A 24 4.18 -9.01 -21.99
N SER A 25 3.10 -8.44 -21.47
CA SER A 25 3.15 -7.67 -20.24
C SER A 25 3.55 -8.63 -19.11
N TYR A 26 4.84 -8.65 -18.75
CA TYR A 26 5.43 -9.51 -17.74
C TYR A 26 4.87 -9.26 -16.33
N SER A 27 4.00 -8.26 -16.19
CA SER A 27 3.34 -7.89 -14.93
C SER A 27 2.65 -9.08 -14.25
N SER A 28 1.99 -9.97 -15.02
CA SER A 28 1.30 -11.11 -14.43
C SER A 28 2.24 -12.23 -13.96
N GLN A 29 3.38 -12.43 -14.62
CA GLN A 29 4.34 -13.49 -14.25
C GLN A 29 5.13 -13.12 -12.99
N ILE A 30 5.49 -11.85 -12.83
CA ILE A 30 6.24 -11.33 -11.67
C ILE A 30 5.40 -11.44 -10.39
N ILE A 31 4.09 -11.13 -10.46
CA ILE A 31 3.18 -11.23 -9.30
C ILE A 31 2.99 -12.70 -8.88
N VAL A 32 2.86 -13.63 -9.84
CA VAL A 32 2.69 -15.06 -9.53
C VAL A 32 3.95 -15.69 -8.94
N SER A 33 5.14 -15.31 -9.40
CA SER A 33 6.41 -15.77 -8.80
C SER A 33 6.71 -15.14 -7.45
N ALA A 34 6.28 -13.90 -7.20
CA ALA A 34 6.42 -13.28 -5.90
C ALA A 34 5.45 -13.90 -4.87
N ALA A 35 4.24 -14.26 -5.30
CA ALA A 35 3.24 -14.87 -4.42
C ALA A 35 3.59 -16.30 -3.97
N THR A 36 4.57 -16.98 -4.59
CA THR A 36 5.02 -18.31 -4.16
C THR A 36 6.11 -18.28 -3.09
N ASP A 37 6.71 -17.12 -2.82
CA ASP A 37 7.87 -16.98 -1.94
C ASP A 37 7.53 -16.40 -0.56
N PHE A 38 6.28 -15.99 -0.32
CA PHE A 38 5.82 -15.45 0.96
C PHE A 38 4.91 -16.42 1.69
N THR A 39 5.16 -16.59 2.98
CA THR A 39 4.28 -17.33 3.88
C THR A 39 3.07 -16.49 4.28
N ASP A 40 2.00 -17.13 4.76
CA ASP A 40 0.84 -16.41 5.33
C ASP A 40 1.28 -15.43 6.43
N ASN A 41 2.29 -15.79 7.22
CA ASN A 41 2.89 -14.91 8.22
C ASN A 41 3.48 -13.64 7.62
N ASP A 42 4.26 -13.75 6.53
CA ASP A 42 4.88 -12.59 5.89
C ASP A 42 3.82 -11.64 5.34
N LEU A 43 2.72 -12.18 4.80
CA LEU A 43 1.59 -11.39 4.31
C LEU A 43 0.88 -10.63 5.45
N ILE A 44 0.68 -11.28 6.59
CA ILE A 44 0.04 -10.66 7.76
C ILE A 44 0.97 -9.62 8.39
N GLU A 45 2.27 -9.91 8.54
CA GLU A 45 3.25 -8.95 9.07
C GLU A 45 3.36 -7.71 8.18
N PHE A 46 3.34 -7.88 6.85
CA PHE A 46 3.31 -6.75 5.93
C PHE A 46 2.03 -5.91 6.07
N ALA A 47 0.85 -6.55 6.14
CA ALA A 47 -0.41 -5.86 6.32
C ALA A 47 -0.44 -5.06 7.63
N LEU A 48 0.00 -5.68 8.74
CA LEU A 48 0.08 -5.02 10.05
C LEU A 48 1.05 -3.83 10.05
N ASN A 49 2.18 -3.93 9.34
CA ASN A 49 3.12 -2.80 9.18
C ASN A 49 2.52 -1.65 8.37
N LEU A 50 1.69 -1.94 7.36
CA LEU A 50 0.98 -0.90 6.62
C LEU A 50 -0.08 -0.20 7.48
N GLU A 51 -0.84 -0.94 8.28
CA GLU A 51 -1.80 -0.37 9.23
C GLU A 51 -1.09 0.49 10.28
N TYR A 52 0.08 0.05 10.77
CA TYR A 52 0.93 0.84 11.68
C TYR A 52 1.37 2.16 11.02
N LEU A 53 1.88 2.09 9.78
CA LEU A 53 2.31 3.27 9.03
C LEU A 53 1.16 4.26 8.80
N GLU A 54 -0.02 3.75 8.42
CA GLU A 54 -1.23 4.55 8.22
C GLU A 54 -1.64 5.26 9.52
N ALA A 55 -1.63 4.52 10.64
CA ALA A 55 -1.99 5.06 11.94
C ALA A 55 -1.08 6.21 12.37
N GLU A 56 0.24 6.02 12.25
CA GLU A 56 1.24 7.05 12.53
C GLU A 56 1.07 8.29 11.64
N PHE A 57 0.87 8.09 10.33
CA PHE A 57 0.71 9.18 9.37
C PHE A 57 -0.46 10.10 9.75
N PHE A 58 -1.62 9.52 10.05
CA PHE A 58 -2.81 10.30 10.37
C PHE A 58 -2.81 10.86 11.80
N LEU A 59 -2.21 10.18 12.78
CA LEU A 59 -2.06 10.71 14.13
C LEU A 59 -1.15 11.93 14.14
N ILE A 60 0.01 11.85 13.47
CA ILE A 60 0.89 13.01 13.32
C ILE A 60 0.19 14.12 12.53
N GLY A 61 -0.54 13.78 11.46
CA GLY A 61 -1.30 14.74 10.67
C GLY A 61 -2.42 15.45 11.45
N SER A 62 -3.11 14.79 12.37
CA SER A 62 -4.23 15.38 13.12
C SER A 62 -3.81 16.06 14.42
N SER A 63 -2.83 15.49 15.12
CA SER A 63 -2.51 15.81 16.51
C SER A 63 -1.06 16.20 16.73
N GLY A 64 -0.18 15.93 15.77
CA GLY A 64 1.23 16.32 15.81
C GLY A 64 2.12 15.37 16.62
N TYR A 65 1.57 14.24 17.07
CA TYR A 65 2.27 13.18 17.78
C TYR A 65 1.77 11.82 17.27
N GLY A 66 2.55 10.77 17.49
CA GLY A 66 2.32 9.44 16.93
C GLY A 66 1.69 8.45 17.92
N LEU A 67 1.84 7.17 17.60
CA LEU A 67 1.40 6.07 18.48
C LEU A 67 2.21 6.01 19.78
N ASP A 68 3.44 6.54 19.78
CA ASP A 68 4.29 6.70 20.97
C ASP A 68 3.61 7.44 22.13
N VAL A 69 2.69 8.37 21.82
CA VAL A 69 1.92 9.12 22.81
C VAL A 69 0.52 8.53 23.01
N VAL A 70 -0.13 8.06 21.95
CA VAL A 70 -1.52 7.59 22.00
C VAL A 70 -1.64 6.19 22.59
N SER A 71 -0.75 5.28 22.18
CA SER A 71 -0.73 3.88 22.64
C SER A 71 0.71 3.34 22.63
N PRO A 72 1.49 3.63 23.68
CA PRO A 72 2.90 3.24 23.76
C PRO A 72 3.11 1.72 23.66
N ASP A 73 2.12 0.93 24.08
CA ASP A 73 2.16 -0.53 24.03
C ASP A 73 2.16 -1.05 22.59
N LEU A 74 1.45 -0.39 21.66
CA LEU A 74 1.51 -0.73 20.23
C LEU A 74 2.78 -0.22 19.56
N ALA A 75 3.30 0.92 19.99
CA ALA A 75 4.56 1.46 19.46
C ALA A 75 5.76 0.56 19.79
N GLN A 76 5.66 -0.29 20.82
CA GLN A 76 6.71 -1.22 21.29
C GLN A 76 8.11 -0.59 21.44
N GLY A 77 8.16 0.72 21.70
CA GLY A 77 9.41 1.47 21.81
C GLY A 77 10.16 1.68 20.50
N GLY A 78 9.50 1.54 19.35
CA GLY A 78 10.03 1.92 18.05
C GLY A 78 10.35 3.42 17.96
N PRO A 79 11.27 3.83 17.06
CA PRO A 79 11.59 5.24 16.86
C PRO A 79 10.38 6.00 16.30
N SER A 80 10.12 7.22 16.80
CA SER A 80 9.02 8.04 16.28
C SER A 80 9.20 8.28 14.76
N PRO A 81 8.12 8.29 13.97
CA PRO A 81 8.18 8.48 12.53
C PRO A 81 8.85 9.79 12.16
N ILE A 82 9.78 9.76 11.21
CA ILE A 82 10.50 10.94 10.74
C ILE A 82 9.80 11.48 9.49
N GLY A 83 9.38 12.75 9.52
CA GLY A 83 8.87 13.47 8.35
C GLY A 83 7.37 13.77 8.36
N GLY A 84 6.63 13.34 9.38
CA GLY A 84 5.23 13.76 9.55
C GLY A 84 5.13 15.23 9.98
N THR A 85 4.09 15.94 9.55
CA THR A 85 3.80 17.33 9.92
C THR A 85 2.33 17.46 10.29
N LEU A 86 2.04 18.22 11.35
CA LEU A 86 0.67 18.57 11.73
C LEU A 86 -0.04 19.27 10.57
N ALA A 87 -1.14 18.69 10.11
CA ALA A 87 -1.97 19.27 9.06
C ALA A 87 -2.88 20.36 9.64
N GLN A 88 -3.15 21.38 8.82
CA GLN A 88 -4.08 22.44 9.17
C GLN A 88 -5.52 21.98 8.89
N LEU A 89 -6.09 21.24 9.84
CA LEU A 89 -7.44 20.70 9.78
C LEU A 89 -8.41 21.56 10.58
N ASP A 90 -9.67 21.63 10.14
CA ASP A 90 -10.74 22.17 10.98
C ASP A 90 -11.03 21.22 12.16
N PRO A 91 -11.67 21.71 13.24
CA PRO A 91 -11.91 20.91 14.44
C PRO A 91 -12.68 19.61 14.20
N LEU A 92 -13.68 19.61 13.30
CA LEU A 92 -14.49 18.42 13.03
C LEU A 92 -13.67 17.36 12.30
N THR A 93 -12.94 17.74 11.26
CA THR A 93 -12.09 16.80 10.50
C THR A 93 -10.99 16.21 11.38
N LYS A 94 -10.38 17.03 12.24
CA LYS A 94 -9.39 16.58 13.21
C LYS A 94 -9.98 15.54 14.18
N ASP A 95 -11.14 15.81 14.75
CA ASP A 95 -11.79 14.93 15.72
C ASP A 95 -12.24 13.61 15.09
N ILE A 96 -12.73 13.65 13.85
CA ILE A 96 -13.10 12.45 13.09
C ILE A 96 -11.86 11.57 12.87
N ILE A 97 -10.78 12.14 12.33
CA ILE A 97 -9.54 11.41 12.06
C ILE A 97 -9.01 10.77 13.35
N PHE A 98 -8.96 11.55 14.44
CA PHE A 98 -8.49 11.07 15.74
C PHE A 98 -9.32 9.89 16.29
N GLN A 99 -10.66 9.98 16.22
CA GLN A 99 -11.55 8.92 16.70
C GLN A 99 -11.43 7.61 15.90
N PHE A 100 -11.35 7.70 14.58
CA PHE A 100 -11.18 6.50 13.73
C PHE A 100 -9.86 5.78 14.04
N LEU A 101 -8.82 6.52 14.43
CA LEU A 101 -7.50 5.96 14.71
C LEU A 101 -7.37 5.37 16.11
N ILE A 102 -8.05 5.94 17.12
CA ILE A 102 -8.02 5.43 18.50
C ILE A 102 -8.95 4.23 18.73
N VAL A 103 -9.95 4.02 17.87
CA VAL A 103 -10.86 2.86 17.99
C VAL A 103 -10.31 1.60 17.31
N LEU A 104 -9.33 1.75 16.41
CA LEU A 104 -8.66 0.64 15.72
C LEU A 104 -7.48 -0.08 16.43
N PRO A 105 -6.95 0.30 17.62
CA PRO A 105 -5.76 -0.33 18.17
C PRO A 105 -6.03 -1.57 19.04
N ASP A 106 -7.28 -2.04 19.20
CA ASP A 106 -7.54 -3.31 19.90
C ASP A 106 -7.21 -4.54 19.03
N PHE A 107 -6.28 -4.38 18.08
CA PHE A 107 -5.63 -5.44 17.29
C PHE A 107 -4.56 -6.13 18.14
N SER A 108 -4.95 -6.68 19.29
CA SER A 108 -4.20 -7.77 19.93
C SER A 108 -4.44 -9.06 19.12
N LEU A 109 -4.04 -9.09 17.85
CA LEU A 109 -4.16 -10.26 16.98
C LEU A 109 -3.03 -11.26 17.27
N GLY A 110 -3.14 -11.92 18.43
CA GLY A 110 -2.40 -13.15 18.72
C GLY A 110 -0.87 -13.02 18.61
N PRO A 111 -0.14 -14.09 18.27
CA PRO A 111 1.31 -14.17 18.41
C PRO A 111 2.10 -13.38 17.35
N TYR A 112 1.44 -12.70 16.42
CA TYR A 112 2.09 -12.02 15.30
C TYR A 112 2.60 -10.65 15.76
N ARG A 113 3.88 -10.40 15.57
CA ARG A 113 4.51 -9.14 16.00
C ARG A 113 4.36 -8.10 14.90
N PHE A 114 4.01 -6.88 15.29
CA PHE A 114 4.03 -5.71 14.41
C PHE A 114 5.41 -5.47 13.80
N PHE A 115 6.49 -5.86 14.49
CA PHE A 115 7.85 -5.78 13.97
C PHE A 115 8.47 -7.18 13.87
N PRO A 116 9.00 -7.59 12.70
CA PRO A 116 10.07 -8.57 12.71
C PRO A 116 11.23 -7.99 13.53
N PRO A 117 11.97 -8.81 14.31
CA PRO A 117 13.19 -8.32 14.95
C PRO A 117 14.10 -7.78 13.85
N PHE A 118 14.47 -6.50 13.94
CA PHE A 118 15.52 -5.95 13.11
C PHE A 118 16.79 -6.78 13.38
N TYR A 119 17.18 -7.62 12.42
CA TYR A 119 18.42 -8.38 12.43
C TYR A 119 19.61 -7.47 12.12
#